data_AF-A0A942C0R0-F1
#
_entry.id   AF-A0A942C0R0-F1
#
_cell.length_a   1.000
_cell.length_b   1.000
_cell.length_c   1.000
_cell.angle_alpha   90.00
_cell.angle_beta   90.00
_cell.angle_gamma   90.00
#
_symmetry.space_group_name_H-M   'P 1'
#
loop_
_entity.id
_entity.type
_entity.pdbx_description
1 polymer ?
#
loop_
_entity_poly.entity_id
_entity_poly.type
_entity_poly.pdbx_seq_one_letter_code
_entity_poly.pdbx_strand_id
1 'polypeptide(L)'
;MVAARAVAPVAAIPAVISPQQFELAQAKLRQNQSFARRNNKAEYLLRALVSCGLCHLACQARQTAPDNKYYLCAGKNKEARQRRGQTFPARFIPAQQLDDLVWQDLCALLLDPAQINQVLIRAQSGEWLPQERQARREGLRKALASLAQQLNRLTEAYLSDVIPLPEYQRRRRELEQREQALQQHAEQLITGSSSGIYCTIAGKLLSG
;
A
#
# COMPACT_ATOMS: atom_id res chain seq x y z
N MET A 1 -15.20 45.92 -3.37
CA MET A 1 -15.70 44.86 -2.46
C MET A 1 -16.92 44.20 -3.10
N VAL A 2 -16.74 43.09 -3.82
CA VAL A 2 -17.85 42.32 -4.39
C VAL A 2 -18.21 41.23 -3.40
N ALA A 3 -19.39 41.33 -2.80
CA ALA A 3 -19.93 40.32 -1.89
C ALA A 3 -20.31 39.07 -2.68
N ALA A 4 -19.73 37.92 -2.34
CA ALA A 4 -20.12 36.62 -2.86
C ALA A 4 -21.55 36.33 -2.40
N ARG A 5 -22.51 36.33 -3.34
CA ARG A 5 -23.87 35.85 -3.10
C ARG A 5 -23.83 34.34 -2.84
N ALA A 6 -24.14 33.94 -1.61
CA ALA A 6 -24.39 32.55 -1.26
C ALA A 6 -25.67 32.09 -1.98
N VAL A 7 -25.54 31.11 -2.87
CA VAL A 7 -26.68 30.42 -3.48
C VAL A 7 -27.23 29.46 -2.43
N ALA A 8 -28.38 29.79 -1.85
CA ALA A 8 -29.13 28.86 -1.00
C ALA A 8 -29.73 27.76 -1.88
N PRO A 9 -29.59 26.46 -1.55
CA PRO A 9 -30.17 25.39 -2.34
C PRO A 9 -31.70 25.44 -2.26
N VAL A 10 -32.33 25.67 -3.41
CA VAL A 10 -33.79 25.62 -3.58
C VAL A 10 -34.20 24.14 -3.60
N ALA A 11 -34.99 23.75 -2.59
CA ALA A 11 -35.60 22.43 -2.35
C ALA A 11 -34.64 21.27 -1.96
N ALA A 12 -34.93 20.65 -0.81
CA ALA A 12 -34.30 19.39 -0.39
C ALA A 12 -34.80 18.25 -1.27
N ILE A 13 -33.95 17.76 -2.16
CA ILE A 13 -34.26 16.63 -3.04
C ILE A 13 -34.25 15.35 -2.19
N PRO A 14 -35.34 14.56 -2.15
CA PRO A 14 -35.38 13.32 -1.40
C PRO A 14 -34.36 12.33 -1.98
N ALA A 15 -33.58 11.69 -1.09
CA ALA A 15 -32.61 10.69 -1.49
C ALA A 15 -33.31 9.48 -2.12
N VAL A 16 -32.95 9.15 -3.36
CA VAL A 16 -33.51 8.00 -4.09
C VAL A 16 -32.97 6.66 -3.57
N ILE A 17 -31.77 6.68 -2.97
CA ILE A 17 -31.10 5.50 -2.42
C ILE A 17 -30.54 5.82 -1.03
N SER A 18 -30.34 4.78 -0.22
CA SER A 18 -29.74 4.93 1.11
C SER A 18 -28.27 5.37 1.01
N PRO A 19 -27.73 6.09 2.02
CA PRO A 19 -26.31 6.43 2.09
C PRO A 19 -25.40 5.20 2.02
N GLN A 20 -25.78 4.11 2.68
CA GLN A 20 -25.02 2.86 2.66
C GLN A 20 -24.92 2.26 1.25
N GLN A 21 -26.01 2.23 0.50
CA GLN A 21 -25.99 1.75 -0.90
C GLN A 21 -25.16 2.66 -1.80
N PHE A 22 -25.23 3.97 -1.59
CA PHE A 22 -24.39 4.92 -2.31
C PHE A 22 -22.91 4.67 -2.02
N GLU A 23 -22.52 4.50 -0.75
CA GLU A 23 -21.13 4.19 -0.37
C GLU A 23 -20.63 2.89 -0.98
N LEU A 24 -21.44 1.83 -0.95
CA LEU A 24 -21.12 0.55 -1.58
C LEU A 24 -20.91 0.70 -3.10
N ALA A 25 -21.81 1.43 -3.78
CA ALA A 25 -21.66 1.71 -5.21
C ALA A 25 -20.39 2.50 -5.51
N GLN A 26 -20.08 3.52 -4.70
CA GLN A 26 -18.85 4.31 -4.84
C GLN A 26 -17.59 3.46 -4.60
N ALA A 27 -17.62 2.56 -3.62
CA ALA A 27 -16.54 1.60 -3.38
C ALA A 27 -16.32 0.70 -4.60
N LYS A 28 -17.41 0.17 -5.18
CA LYS A 28 -17.33 -0.68 -6.38
C LYS A 28 -16.85 0.06 -7.61
N LEU A 29 -17.26 1.31 -7.80
CA LEU A 29 -16.73 2.15 -8.88
C LEU A 29 -15.22 2.38 -8.74
N ARG A 30 -14.73 2.68 -7.53
CA ARG A 30 -13.28 2.81 -7.28
C ARG A 30 -12.53 1.50 -7.56
N GLN A 31 -13.09 0.36 -7.15
CA GLN A 31 -12.51 -0.95 -7.46
C GLN A 31 -12.47 -1.17 -8.98
N ASN A 32 -13.58 -0.96 -9.67
CA ASN A 32 -13.70 -1.17 -11.11
C ASN A 32 -12.76 -0.27 -11.92
N GLN A 33 -12.47 0.95 -11.46
CA GLN A 33 -11.46 1.81 -12.08
C GLN A 33 -10.07 1.15 -12.11
N SER A 34 -9.67 0.48 -11.03
CA SER A 34 -8.38 -0.24 -10.98
C SER A 34 -8.33 -1.45 -11.93
N PHE A 35 -9.49 -2.05 -12.24
CA PHE A 35 -9.65 -3.16 -13.18
C PHE A 35 -10.21 -2.72 -14.54
N ALA A 36 -10.21 -1.43 -14.88
CA ALA A 36 -10.74 -0.98 -16.16
C ALA A 36 -9.93 -1.56 -17.34
N ARG A 37 -10.62 -2.08 -18.37
CA ARG A 37 -9.99 -2.71 -19.56
C ARG A 37 -9.58 -1.71 -20.65
N ARG A 38 -10.05 -0.46 -20.59
CA ARG A 38 -9.95 0.53 -21.69
C ARG A 38 -8.51 0.76 -22.20
N ASN A 39 -7.50 0.63 -21.33
CA ASN A 39 -6.10 0.83 -21.68
C ASN A 39 -5.30 -0.48 -21.82
N ASN A 40 -5.97 -1.64 -21.80
CA ASN A 40 -5.28 -2.93 -21.81
C ASN A 40 -5.47 -3.66 -23.15
N LYS A 41 -4.39 -3.76 -23.94
CA LYS A 41 -4.39 -4.41 -25.25
C LYS A 41 -4.06 -5.91 -25.21
N ALA A 42 -3.62 -6.43 -24.06
CA ALA A 42 -3.23 -7.82 -23.90
C ALA A 42 -3.82 -8.45 -22.63
N GLU A 43 -4.03 -9.76 -22.65
CA GLU A 43 -4.57 -10.50 -21.51
C GLU A 43 -3.47 -10.90 -20.52
N TYR A 44 -3.75 -10.68 -19.24
CA TYR A 44 -2.91 -10.96 -18.08
C TYR A 44 -3.82 -11.48 -16.95
N LEU A 45 -3.51 -12.63 -16.35
CA LEU A 45 -4.34 -13.24 -15.30
C LEU A 45 -4.32 -12.39 -14.02
N LEU A 46 -3.12 -11.98 -13.59
CA LEU A 46 -2.89 -11.33 -12.30
C LEU A 46 -2.83 -9.80 -12.39
N ARG A 47 -3.47 -9.21 -13.41
CA ARG A 47 -3.47 -7.76 -13.59
C ARG A 47 -4.05 -7.04 -12.38
N ALA A 48 -3.36 -6.01 -11.92
CA ALA A 48 -3.70 -5.21 -10.73
C ALA A 48 -3.70 -6.00 -9.40
N LEU A 49 -3.28 -7.26 -9.42
CA LEU A 49 -3.15 -8.11 -8.22
C LEU A 49 -1.69 -8.28 -7.81
N VAL A 50 -0.72 -8.12 -8.70
CA VAL A 50 0.70 -8.32 -8.34
C VAL A 50 1.27 -7.08 -7.66
N SER A 51 1.99 -7.26 -6.55
CA SER A 51 2.80 -6.23 -5.91
C SER A 51 4.25 -6.66 -5.73
N CYS A 52 5.16 -5.69 -5.71
CA CYS A 52 6.59 -5.95 -5.54
C CYS A 52 6.92 -6.35 -4.10
N GLY A 53 7.57 -7.48 -3.87
CA GLY A 53 7.98 -7.91 -2.53
C GLY A 53 9.00 -6.99 -1.85
N LEU A 54 9.76 -6.19 -2.62
CA LEU A 54 10.80 -5.29 -2.07
C LEU A 54 10.28 -3.91 -1.70
N CYS A 55 9.42 -3.32 -2.54
CA CYS A 55 8.97 -1.92 -2.34
C CYS A 55 7.46 -1.79 -2.15
N HIS A 56 6.72 -2.91 -2.22
CA HIS A 56 5.28 -3.04 -2.01
C HIS A 56 4.41 -2.17 -2.93
N LEU A 57 4.99 -1.61 -3.99
CA LEU A 57 4.24 -0.94 -5.05
C LEU A 57 3.60 -1.97 -5.98
N ALA A 58 2.46 -1.59 -6.56
CA ALA A 58 1.79 -2.40 -7.56
C ALA A 58 2.69 -2.64 -8.78
N CYS A 59 2.56 -3.83 -9.37
CA CYS A 59 3.20 -4.17 -10.63
C CYS A 59 2.26 -3.84 -11.79
N GLN A 60 2.83 -3.24 -12.83
CA GLN A 60 2.16 -2.92 -14.09
C GLN A 60 2.42 -4.04 -15.09
N ALA A 61 1.36 -4.49 -15.76
CA ALA A 61 1.48 -5.44 -16.87
C ALA A 61 2.01 -4.71 -18.11
N ARG A 62 3.04 -5.27 -18.76
CA ARG A 62 3.63 -4.70 -19.98
C ARG A 62 4.00 -5.80 -20.95
N GLN A 63 3.60 -5.60 -22.20
CA GLN A 63 4.01 -6.43 -23.33
C GLN A 63 5.13 -5.70 -24.08
N THR A 64 6.25 -6.38 -24.29
CA THR A 64 7.41 -5.83 -25.04
C THR A 64 7.43 -6.33 -26.48
N ALA A 65 6.96 -7.55 -26.72
CA ALA A 65 6.75 -8.16 -28.04
C ALA A 65 5.53 -9.10 -27.97
N PRO A 66 5.00 -9.63 -29.09
CA PRO A 66 3.79 -10.46 -29.10
C PRO A 66 3.79 -11.57 -28.02
N ASP A 67 4.92 -12.27 -27.87
CA ASP A 67 5.05 -13.39 -26.92
C ASP A 67 5.73 -13.01 -25.59
N ASN A 68 6.11 -11.74 -25.42
CA ASN A 68 6.94 -11.28 -24.32
C ASN A 68 6.13 -10.39 -23.37
N LYS A 69 5.43 -11.04 -22.43
CA LYS A 69 4.58 -10.41 -21.41
C LYS A 69 5.27 -10.42 -20.05
N TYR A 70 5.23 -9.28 -19.35
CA TYR A 70 5.89 -9.12 -18.05
C TYR A 70 5.04 -8.34 -17.04
N TYR A 71 5.24 -8.64 -15.75
CA TYR A 71 4.85 -7.77 -14.65
C TYR A 71 6.07 -6.94 -14.20
N LEU A 72 5.92 -5.61 -14.22
CA LEU A 72 6.97 -4.66 -13.87
C LEU A 72 6.59 -3.88 -12.62
N CYS A 73 7.47 -3.90 -11.63
CA CYS A 73 7.33 -3.07 -10.45
C CYS A 73 7.23 -1.57 -10.81
N ALA A 74 6.18 -0.88 -10.36
CA ALA A 74 6.03 0.56 -10.59
C ALA A 74 7.17 1.40 -9.97
N GLY A 75 7.87 0.87 -8.97
CA GLY A 75 9.08 1.49 -8.40
C GLY A 75 10.26 1.60 -9.37
N LYS A 76 10.25 0.88 -10.50
CA LYS A 76 11.24 1.02 -11.56
C LYS A 76 10.99 2.22 -12.48
N ASN A 77 9.79 2.80 -12.47
CA ASN A 77 9.49 3.98 -13.27
C ASN A 77 10.34 5.18 -12.83
N LYS A 78 10.85 5.96 -13.80
CA LYS A 78 11.77 7.08 -13.54
C LYS A 78 11.19 8.08 -12.53
N GLU A 79 9.92 8.43 -12.69
CA GLU A 79 9.21 9.34 -11.79
C GLU A 79 9.05 8.77 -10.37
N ALA A 80 8.81 7.46 -10.25
CA ALA A 80 8.70 6.80 -8.94
C ALA A 80 10.05 6.74 -8.23
N ARG A 81 11.13 6.50 -8.98
CA ARG A 81 12.51 6.54 -8.50
C ARG A 81 12.90 7.94 -8.03
N GLN A 82 12.60 8.97 -8.82
CA GLN A 82 12.87 10.36 -8.48
C GLN A 82 12.14 10.80 -7.20
N ARG A 83 10.86 10.46 -7.07
CA ARG A 83 10.07 10.80 -5.87
C ARG A 83 10.55 10.11 -4.58
N ARG A 84 11.13 8.91 -4.69
CA ARG A 84 11.57 8.13 -3.51
C ARG A 84 13.06 8.24 -3.21
N GLY A 85 13.86 8.78 -4.13
CA GLY A 85 15.32 8.87 -3.97
C GLY A 85 16.03 7.52 -3.85
N GLN A 86 15.36 6.40 -4.16
CA GLN A 86 15.89 5.05 -3.97
C GLN A 86 15.69 4.20 -5.23
N THR A 87 16.67 3.34 -5.51
CA THR A 87 16.66 2.38 -6.61
C THR A 87 16.35 0.98 -6.07
N PHE A 88 15.29 0.35 -6.58
CA PHE A 88 14.94 -1.02 -6.23
C PHE A 88 15.44 -1.99 -7.32
N PRO A 89 16.17 -3.07 -6.97
CA PRO A 89 16.65 -4.08 -7.92
C PRO A 89 15.55 -5.07 -8.36
N ALA A 90 14.27 -4.66 -8.33
CA ALA A 90 13.15 -5.54 -8.64
C ALA A 90 13.23 -6.08 -10.09
N ARG A 91 13.21 -7.40 -10.29
CA ARG A 91 13.32 -8.02 -11.62
C ARG A 91 12.04 -7.82 -12.44
N PHE A 92 12.16 -7.93 -13.77
CA PHE A 92 10.98 -8.10 -14.63
C PHE A 92 10.52 -9.54 -14.50
N ILE A 93 9.24 -9.72 -14.18
CA ILE A 93 8.69 -11.05 -13.91
C ILE A 93 7.99 -11.52 -15.18
N PRO A 94 8.42 -12.63 -15.80
CA PRO A 94 7.69 -13.22 -16.93
C PRO A 94 6.25 -13.52 -16.52
N ALA A 95 5.28 -12.96 -17.25
CA ALA A 95 3.88 -13.04 -16.86
C ALA A 95 3.38 -14.48 -16.87
N GLN A 96 3.71 -15.24 -17.91
CA GLN A 96 3.27 -16.63 -18.07
C GLN A 96 3.72 -17.51 -16.89
N GLN A 97 5.01 -17.44 -16.51
CA GLN A 97 5.54 -18.24 -15.41
C GLN A 97 4.87 -17.93 -14.07
N LEU A 98 4.58 -16.65 -13.81
CA LEU A 98 3.87 -16.26 -12.60
C LEU A 98 2.40 -16.68 -12.64
N ASP A 99 1.73 -16.44 -13.77
CA ASP A 99 0.33 -16.79 -13.96
C ASP A 99 0.10 -18.30 -13.83
N ASP A 100 0.99 -19.12 -14.41
CA ASP A 100 0.92 -20.59 -14.32
C ASP A 100 1.10 -21.10 -12.88
N LEU A 101 2.09 -20.56 -12.16
CA LEU A 101 2.32 -20.93 -10.76
C LEU A 101 1.11 -20.59 -9.89
N VAL A 102 0.57 -19.37 -10.03
CA VAL A 102 -0.59 -18.95 -9.24
C VAL A 102 -1.85 -19.73 -9.64
N TRP A 103 -1.99 -20.08 -10.92
CA TRP A 103 -3.09 -20.91 -11.38
C TRP A 103 -3.03 -22.32 -10.80
N GLN A 104 -1.83 -22.93 -10.76
CA GLN A 104 -1.62 -24.23 -10.13
C GLN A 104 -1.96 -24.20 -8.64
N ASP A 105 -1.48 -23.19 -7.91
CA ASP A 105 -1.80 -23.00 -6.50
C ASP A 105 -3.32 -22.82 -6.27
N LEU A 106 -3.98 -22.04 -7.14
CA LEU A 106 -5.42 -21.83 -7.07
C LEU A 106 -6.18 -23.14 -7.33
N CYS A 107 -5.77 -23.92 -8.34
CA CYS A 107 -6.36 -25.23 -8.60
C CYS A 107 -6.18 -26.17 -7.42
N ALA A 108 -4.97 -26.25 -6.84
CA ALA A 108 -4.71 -27.08 -5.67
C ALA A 108 -5.59 -26.67 -4.47
N LEU A 109 -5.74 -25.36 -4.23
CA LEU A 109 -6.61 -24.83 -3.18
C LEU A 109 -8.09 -25.17 -3.42
N LEU A 110 -8.56 -25.04 -4.66
CA LEU A 110 -9.95 -25.34 -5.02
C LEU A 110 -10.27 -26.84 -4.97
N LEU A 111 -9.27 -27.70 -5.13
CA LEU A 111 -9.42 -29.16 -5.02
C LEU A 111 -9.48 -29.65 -3.56
N ASP A 112 -9.09 -28.82 -2.59
CA ASP A 112 -9.22 -29.11 -1.16
C ASP A 112 -10.14 -28.08 -0.45
N PRO A 113 -11.47 -28.26 -0.52
CA PRO A 113 -12.42 -27.34 0.09
C PRO A 113 -12.33 -27.28 1.63
N ALA A 114 -11.65 -28.23 2.28
CA ALA A 114 -11.41 -28.16 3.73
C ALA A 114 -10.44 -27.03 4.08
N GLN A 115 -9.43 -26.76 3.25
CA GLN A 115 -8.52 -25.62 3.42
C GLN A 115 -9.23 -24.29 3.21
N ILE A 116 -10.12 -24.22 2.22
CA ILE A 116 -10.94 -23.02 1.97
C ILE A 116 -11.84 -22.74 3.17
N ASN A 117 -12.49 -23.76 3.72
CA ASN A 117 -13.34 -23.61 4.91
C ASN A 117 -12.54 -23.15 6.14
N GLN A 118 -11.34 -23.69 6.37
CA GLN A 118 -10.49 -23.20 7.46
C GLN A 118 -10.09 -21.73 7.28
N VAL A 119 -9.77 -21.31 6.06
CA VAL A 119 -9.47 -19.91 5.75
C VAL A 119 -10.71 -19.02 5.89
N LEU A 120 -11.89 -19.48 5.43
CA LEU A 120 -13.15 -18.76 5.57
C LEU A 120 -13.60 -18.64 7.03
N ILE A 121 -13.48 -19.70 7.82
CA ILE A 121 -13.78 -19.70 9.26
C ILE A 121 -12.86 -18.72 9.97
N ARG A 122 -11.55 -18.73 9.67
CA ARG A 122 -10.60 -17.72 10.18
C ARG A 122 -10.92 -16.29 9.70
N ALA A 123 -11.43 -16.13 8.48
CA ALA A 123 -11.84 -14.84 7.95
C ALA A 123 -13.14 -14.32 8.60
N GLN A 124 -14.06 -15.21 8.95
CA GLN A 124 -15.35 -14.89 9.59
C GLN A 124 -15.24 -14.76 11.12
N SER A 125 -14.27 -15.43 11.75
CA SER A 125 -14.05 -15.38 13.21
C SER A 125 -13.42 -14.07 13.70
N GLY A 126 -13.16 -13.09 12.81
CA GLY A 126 -12.54 -11.83 13.17
C GLY A 126 -11.01 -11.90 13.32
N GLU A 127 -10.38 -13.07 13.09
CA GLU A 127 -8.92 -13.22 12.98
C GLU A 127 -8.35 -12.64 11.67
N TRP A 128 -9.00 -11.61 11.13
CA TRP A 128 -8.45 -10.84 10.04
C TRP A 128 -7.41 -9.87 10.62
N LEU A 129 -6.12 -10.25 10.50
CA LEU A 129 -4.95 -9.43 10.83
C LEU A 129 -4.86 -8.02 10.17
N PRO A 130 -5.64 -7.59 9.16
CA PRO A 130 -5.49 -6.25 8.61
C PRO A 130 -5.74 -5.13 9.61
N GLN A 131 -6.66 -5.26 10.57
CA GLN A 131 -6.91 -4.15 11.51
C GLN A 131 -5.77 -3.96 12.49
N GLU A 132 -5.25 -5.03 13.11
CA GLU A 132 -4.08 -4.94 13.98
C GLU A 132 -2.81 -4.57 13.23
N ARG A 133 -2.56 -5.15 12.03
CA ARG A 133 -1.42 -4.74 11.21
C ARG A 133 -1.55 -3.31 10.72
N GLN A 134 -2.74 -2.86 10.34
CA GLN A 134 -2.99 -1.49 9.91
C GLN A 134 -2.82 -0.53 11.09
N ALA A 135 -3.37 -0.84 12.26
CA ALA A 135 -3.17 -0.07 13.49
C ALA A 135 -1.69 0.01 13.87
N ARG A 136 -0.95 -1.10 13.74
CA ARG A 136 0.49 -1.14 14.01
C ARG A 136 1.30 -0.34 12.98
N ARG A 137 0.93 -0.39 11.70
CA ARG A 137 1.51 0.45 10.63
C ARG A 137 1.21 1.94 10.84
N GLU A 138 0.00 2.27 11.26
CA GLU A 138 -0.41 3.64 11.57
C GLU A 138 0.30 4.15 12.84
N GLY A 139 0.47 3.30 13.85
CA GLY A 139 1.28 3.60 15.03
C GLY A 139 2.72 3.94 14.67
N LEU A 140 3.37 3.12 13.83
CA LEU A 140 4.71 3.39 13.33
C LEU A 140 4.80 4.69 12.51
N ARG A 141 3.83 4.95 11.63
CA ARG A 141 3.79 6.21 10.87
C ARG A 141 3.66 7.42 11.78
N LYS A 142 2.78 7.35 12.78
CA LYS A 142 2.60 8.44 13.76
C LYS A 142 3.86 8.65 14.59
N ALA A 143 4.54 7.57 15.00
CA ALA A 143 5.78 7.65 15.76
C ALA A 143 6.91 8.33 14.94
N LEU A 144 7.09 7.94 13.68
CA LEU A 144 8.08 8.57 12.78
C LEU A 144 7.77 10.04 12.51
N ALA A 145 6.50 10.38 12.28
CA ALA A 145 6.08 11.77 12.09
C ALA A 145 6.34 12.62 13.35
N SER A 146 6.08 12.06 14.54
CA SER A 146 6.38 12.73 15.82
C SER A 146 7.87 12.97 16.01
N LEU A 147 8.74 12.01 15.66
CA LEU A 147 10.20 12.20 15.74
C LEU A 147 10.69 13.28 14.79
N ALA A 148 10.20 13.29 13.55
CA ALA A 148 10.52 14.34 12.58
C ALA A 148 10.13 15.73 13.10
N GLN A 149 8.96 15.85 13.73
CA GLN A 149 8.53 17.10 14.35
C GLN A 149 9.42 17.50 15.55
N GLN A 150 9.85 16.54 16.37
CA GLN A 150 10.78 16.80 17.48
C GLN A 150 12.15 17.28 16.99
N LEU A 151 12.68 16.70 15.90
CA LEU A 151 13.93 17.15 15.27
C LEU A 151 13.82 18.57 14.71
N ASN A 152 12.70 18.90 14.08
CA ASN A 152 12.46 20.26 13.59
C ASN A 152 12.43 21.27 14.74
N ARG A 153 11.69 20.97 15.82
CA ARG A 153 11.65 21.83 17.02
C ARG A 153 13.01 21.99 17.69
N LEU A 154 13.79 20.91 17.78
CA LEU A 154 15.15 20.95 18.32
C LEU A 154 16.06 21.85 17.46
N THR A 155 15.89 21.80 16.14
CA THR A 155 16.65 22.63 15.19
C THR A 155 16.24 24.09 15.29
N GLU A 156 14.95 24.41 15.38
CA GLU A 156 14.46 25.77 15.60
C GLU A 156 14.99 26.38 16.91
N ALA A 157 14.98 25.61 18.00
CA ALA A 157 15.49 26.05 19.29
C ALA A 157 17.02 26.31 19.27
N TYR A 158 17.79 25.53 18.50
CA TYR A 158 19.21 25.80 18.29
C TYR A 158 19.44 27.07 17.45
N LEU A 159 18.68 27.26 16.36
CA LEU A 159 18.76 28.45 15.52
C LEU A 159 18.34 29.73 16.25
N SER A 160 17.55 29.60 17.31
CA SER A 160 17.14 30.70 18.18
C SER A 160 18.13 30.96 19.34
N ASP A 161 19.31 30.31 19.33
CA ASP A 161 20.34 30.38 20.37
C ASP A 161 19.86 30.02 21.78
N VAL A 162 18.75 29.27 21.89
CA VAL A 162 18.17 28.86 23.19
C VAL A 162 18.95 27.70 23.82
N ILE A 163 19.67 26.92 23.00
CA ILE A 163 20.41 25.73 23.44
C ILE A 163 21.83 25.74 22.85
N PRO A 164 22.86 25.48 23.66
CA PRO A 164 24.24 25.42 23.16
C PRO A 164 24.47 24.17 22.29
N LEU A 165 25.40 24.29 21.33
CA LEU A 165 25.78 23.22 20.39
C LEU A 165 26.02 21.83 21.02
N PRO A 166 26.76 21.69 22.14
CA PRO A 166 26.96 20.37 22.77
C PRO A 166 25.66 19.72 23.26
N GLU A 167 24.70 20.52 23.73
CA GLU A 167 23.40 20.01 24.16
C GLU A 167 22.51 19.63 22.96
N TYR A 168 22.54 20.43 21.88
CA TYR A 168 21.88 20.08 20.62
C TYR A 168 22.39 18.74 20.08
N GLN A 169 23.72 18.55 20.01
CA GLN A 169 24.33 17.30 19.52
C GLN A 169 23.92 16.10 20.36
N ARG A 170 23.88 16.24 21.69
CA ARG A 170 23.42 15.17 22.59
C ARG A 170 21.96 14.80 22.32
N ARG A 171 21.05 15.77 22.33
CA ARG A 171 19.61 15.53 22.11
C ARG A 171 19.31 14.98 20.72
N ARG A 172 20.06 15.43 19.71
CA ARG A 172 19.94 14.92 18.33
C ARG A 172 20.33 13.45 18.25
N ARG A 173 21.43 13.04 18.87
CA ARG A 173 21.84 11.62 18.93
C ARG A 173 20.79 10.73 19.58
N GLU A 174 20.16 11.20 20.66
CA GLU A 174 19.07 10.46 21.33
C GLU A 174 17.85 10.25 20.40
N LEU A 175 17.50 11.27 19.59
CA LEU A 175 16.43 11.15 18.60
C LEU A 175 16.80 10.23 17.43
N GLU A 176 18.03 10.30 16.93
CA GLU A 176 18.56 9.42 15.87
C GLU A 176 18.58 7.94 16.33
N GLN A 177 18.94 7.66 17.58
CA GLN A 177 18.88 6.31 18.15
C GLN A 177 17.45 5.77 18.22
N ARG A 178 16.48 6.62 18.62
CA ARG A 178 15.05 6.23 18.64
C ARG A 178 14.51 5.99 17.23
N GLU A 179 14.94 6.78 16.26
CA GLU A 179 14.59 6.57 14.86
C GLU A 179 15.12 5.23 14.35
N GLN A 180 16.39 4.91 14.60
CA GLN A 180 16.98 3.62 14.23
C GLN A 180 16.25 2.43 14.87
N ALA A 181 15.90 2.51 16.15
CA ALA A 181 15.15 1.46 16.83
C ALA A 181 13.76 1.23 16.21
N LEU A 182 13.06 2.31 15.83
CA LEU A 182 11.76 2.20 15.14
C LEU A 182 11.89 1.65 13.72
N GLN A 183 12.95 2.01 13.01
CA GLN A 183 13.25 1.47 11.68
C GLN A 183 13.52 -0.04 11.75
N GLN A 184 14.31 -0.50 12.73
CA GLN A 184 14.56 -1.93 12.97
C GLN A 184 13.28 -2.69 13.31
N HIS A 185 12.42 -2.12 14.18
CA HIS A 185 11.11 -2.71 14.45
C HIS A 185 10.21 -2.79 13.21
N ALA A 186 10.25 -1.79 12.33
CA ALA A 186 9.52 -1.82 11.07
C ALA A 186 10.07 -2.90 10.13
N GLU A 187 11.39 -3.06 10.02
CA GLU A 187 12.04 -4.10 9.23
C GLU A 187 11.71 -5.51 9.74
N GLN A 188 11.67 -5.73 11.05
CA GLN A 188 11.25 -7.00 11.67
C GLN A 188 9.81 -7.36 11.31
N LEU A 189 8.91 -6.38 11.27
CA LEU A 189 7.52 -6.60 10.84
C LEU A 189 7.41 -6.92 9.35
N ILE A 190 8.35 -6.45 8.53
CA ILE A 190 8.41 -6.74 7.08
C ILE A 190 9.01 -8.13 6.82
N THR A 191 10.08 -8.50 7.54
CA THR A 191 10.80 -9.79 7.40
C THR A 191 10.05 -10.96 8.00
N GLY A 192 9.37 -10.78 9.15
CA GLY A 192 8.48 -11.80 9.73
C GLY A 192 7.29 -12.19 8.82
N SER A 193 7.06 -11.44 7.74
CA SER A 193 6.05 -11.74 6.72
C SER A 193 6.65 -12.29 5.41
N SER A 194 7.98 -12.45 5.31
CA SER A 194 8.72 -12.68 4.05
C SER A 194 9.77 -13.80 4.13
N SER A 195 9.46 -14.98 4.69
CA SER A 195 10.32 -16.18 4.51
C SER A 195 10.13 -16.86 3.15
N GLY A 196 10.03 -16.07 2.08
CA GLY A 196 9.96 -16.59 0.73
C GLY A 196 10.01 -15.45 -0.29
N ILE A 197 10.82 -15.63 -1.33
CA ILE A 197 10.99 -14.71 -2.46
C ILE A 197 9.72 -14.76 -3.33
N TYR A 198 8.59 -14.36 -2.77
CA TYR A 198 7.31 -14.34 -3.48
C TYR A 198 6.86 -12.89 -3.64
N CYS A 199 6.59 -12.51 -4.89
CA CYS A 199 5.79 -11.33 -5.16
C CYS A 199 4.45 -11.52 -4.47
N THR A 200 4.14 -10.67 -3.49
CA THR A 200 2.88 -10.77 -2.76
C THR A 200 1.76 -10.43 -3.73
N ILE A 201 0.89 -11.41 -3.99
CA ILE A 201 -0.39 -11.15 -4.65
C ILE A 201 -1.18 -10.32 -3.64
N ALA A 202 -1.47 -9.07 -3.99
CA ALA A 202 -2.38 -8.22 -3.27
C ALA A 202 -3.75 -8.90 -3.27
N GLY A 203 -4.06 -9.63 -2.20
CA GLY A 203 -5.39 -10.12 -1.89
C GLY A 203 -6.34 -8.94 -1.74
N LYS A 204 -6.91 -8.50 -2.87
CA LYS A 204 -7.96 -7.48 -2.97
C LYS A 204 -9.21 -8.02 -3.68
N LEU A 205 -9.37 -9.35 -3.73
CA LEU A 205 -10.49 -9.99 -4.43
C LEU A 205 -11.67 -10.40 -3.54
N LEU A 206 -11.63 -10.17 -2.22
CA LEU A 206 -12.78 -10.44 -1.34
C LEU A 206 -13.01 -9.34 -0.30
N SER A 207 -12.92 -8.08 -0.73
CA SER A 207 -13.52 -6.96 -0.02
C SER A 207 -14.78 -6.53 -0.77
N GLY A 208 -15.91 -6.56 -0.07
CA GLY A 208 -17.22 -6.03 -0.52
C GLY A 208 -17.11 -4.68 -1.22
#